data_AF-A0A6A5KF72-F1
#
_entry.id   AF-A0A6A5KF72-F1
#
_cell.length_a   1.000
_cell.length_b   1.000
_cell.length_c   1.000
_cell.angle_alpha   90.00
_cell.angle_beta   90.00
_cell.angle_gamma   90.00
#
_symmetry.space_group_name_H-M   'P 1'
#
loop_
_entity.id
_entity.type
_entity.pdbx_description
1 polymer ?
#
loop_
_entity_poly.entity_id
_entity_poly.type
_entity_poly.pdbx_seq_one_letter_code
_entity_poly.pdbx_strand_id
1 'polypeptide(L)'
;MADTSPPSTVNIAVACALVAGATGYMLGQAKSLGFFGGSPISQPTKARKDKADSSSEDDDSSSDQDDDDDDSTPAEFPNHSEECKMVLVVRTDLGMTKGKIGAQCGHATLACYKHFLRHAPNSKILQRWERMGQAKVALQVKSEEELEMLQAQALSLGLVAHVIHDAGRTQIASGSATVLGIGPAPKSVIDQVTGHLKLL
;
A
#
# COMPACT_ATOMS: atom_id res chain seq x y z
N MET A 1 -44.27 54.37 1.76
CA MET A 1 -43.46 53.59 2.72
C MET A 1 -43.70 52.12 2.38
N ALA A 2 -42.71 51.44 1.80
CA ALA A 2 -42.84 50.02 1.46
C ALA A 2 -42.56 49.19 2.72
N ASP A 3 -43.57 48.46 3.18
CA ASP A 3 -43.51 47.58 4.33
C ASP A 3 -42.73 46.32 3.93
N THR A 4 -41.56 46.08 4.53
CA THR A 4 -40.76 44.88 4.28
C THR A 4 -40.85 43.99 5.50
N SER A 5 -41.70 42.97 5.41
CA SER A 5 -41.78 41.94 6.45
C SER A 5 -40.43 41.19 6.56
N PRO A 6 -39.96 40.88 7.77
CA PRO A 6 -38.67 40.23 7.95
C PRO A 6 -38.66 38.84 7.29
N PRO A 7 -37.53 38.44 6.66
CA PRO A 7 -37.43 37.14 6.02
C PRO A 7 -37.57 36.01 7.04
N SER A 8 -38.26 34.93 6.64
CA SER A 8 -38.45 33.77 7.50
C SER A 8 -37.11 33.12 7.85
N THR A 9 -37.02 32.54 9.04
CA THR A 9 -35.81 31.83 9.51
C THR A 9 -35.36 30.73 8.54
N VAL A 10 -36.30 30.10 7.84
CA VAL A 10 -36.02 29.10 6.80
C VAL A 10 -35.30 29.72 5.62
N ASN A 11 -35.73 30.90 5.16
CA ASN A 11 -35.09 31.59 4.04
C ASN A 11 -33.66 32.03 4.41
N ILE A 12 -33.45 32.47 5.66
CA ILE A 12 -32.11 32.83 6.15
C ILE A 12 -31.21 31.59 6.20
N ALA A 13 -31.70 30.46 6.73
CA ALA A 13 -30.93 29.22 6.83
C ALA A 13 -30.53 28.68 5.45
N VAL A 14 -31.45 28.69 4.48
CA VAL A 14 -31.17 28.26 3.10
C VAL A 14 -30.14 29.19 2.45
N ALA A 15 -30.28 30.51 2.62
CA ALA A 15 -29.31 31.47 2.08
C ALA A 15 -27.90 31.26 2.66
N CYS A 16 -27.78 31.07 3.98
CA CYS A 16 -26.51 30.79 4.62
C CYS A 16 -25.88 29.48 4.14
N ALA A 17 -26.67 28.41 3.97
CA ALA A 17 -26.17 27.12 3.48
C ALA A 17 -25.63 27.21 2.04
N LEU A 18 -26.32 27.96 1.17
CA LEU A 18 -25.88 28.17 -0.21
C LEU A 18 -24.58 28.99 -0.27
N VAL A 19 -24.47 30.05 0.53
CA VAL A 19 -23.25 30.89 0.57
C VAL A 19 -22.06 30.11 1.13
N ALA A 20 -22.25 29.35 2.21
CA ALA A 20 -21.20 28.52 2.80
C ALA A 20 -20.76 27.39 1.85
N GLY A 21 -21.72 26.73 1.19
CA GLY A 21 -21.45 25.68 0.22
C GLY A 21 -20.67 26.20 -1.00
N ALA A 22 -21.09 27.32 -1.58
CA ALA A 22 -20.40 27.93 -2.73
C ALA A 22 -18.98 28.39 -2.37
N THR A 23 -18.81 29.04 -1.21
CA THR A 23 -17.50 29.52 -0.75
C THR A 23 -16.55 28.35 -0.45
N GLY A 24 -17.04 27.31 0.23
CA GLY A 24 -16.26 26.11 0.52
C GLY A 24 -15.83 25.37 -0.75
N TYR A 25 -16.72 25.26 -1.73
CA TYR A 25 -16.43 24.62 -3.02
C TYR A 25 -15.36 25.37 -3.84
N MET A 26 -15.44 26.71 -3.88
CA MET A 26 -14.44 27.54 -4.58
C MET A 26 -13.05 27.47 -3.91
N LEU A 27 -12.98 27.52 -2.58
CA LEU A 27 -11.71 27.42 -1.84
C LEU A 27 -11.07 26.03 -1.98
N GLY A 28 -11.90 24.98 -2.00
CA GLY A 28 -11.46 23.60 -2.25
C GLY A 28 -10.88 23.42 -3.65
N GLN A 29 -11.55 23.95 -4.68
CA GLN A 29 -11.02 23.92 -6.04
C GLN A 29 -9.73 24.74 -6.20
N ALA A 30 -9.62 25.92 -5.57
CA ALA A 30 -8.42 26.76 -5.64
C ALA A 30 -7.17 26.09 -5.05
N LYS A 31 -7.32 25.25 -4.01
CA LYS A 31 -6.23 24.41 -3.51
C LYS A 31 -5.88 23.25 -4.45
N SER A 32 -6.86 22.71 -5.19
CA SER A 32 -6.63 21.61 -6.15
C SER A 32 -5.98 22.05 -7.47
N LEU A 33 -6.06 23.35 -7.81
CA LEU A 33 -5.56 23.93 -9.06
C LEU A 33 -4.17 24.60 -8.95
N GLY A 34 -3.48 24.46 -7.81
CA GLY A 34 -2.05 24.83 -7.69
C GLY A 34 -1.71 26.32 -7.87
N PHE A 35 -2.65 27.23 -7.63
CA PHE A 35 -2.48 28.66 -7.91
C PHE A 35 -1.61 29.44 -6.88
N PHE A 36 -1.11 28.77 -5.84
CA PHE A 36 -0.11 29.33 -4.91
C PHE A 36 1.21 28.59 -5.09
N GLY A 37 1.82 28.77 -6.26
CA GLY A 37 3.21 28.40 -6.54
C GLY A 37 4.13 29.59 -6.29
N GLY A 38 5.17 29.38 -5.48
CA GLY A 38 6.32 30.29 -5.44
C GLY A 38 7.16 30.19 -4.18
N SER A 39 8.21 29.38 -4.21
CA SER A 39 9.48 29.75 -3.58
C SER A 39 10.39 30.41 -4.62
N PRO A 40 11.24 31.36 -4.20
CA PRO A 40 12.67 31.14 -4.46
C PRO A 40 13.57 31.39 -3.25
N ILE A 41 14.64 30.61 -3.25
CA ILE A 41 15.82 30.57 -2.35
C ILE A 41 16.64 31.88 -2.38
N SER A 42 17.15 32.34 -1.22
CA SER A 42 18.58 32.62 -0.90
C SER A 42 18.78 33.67 0.23
N GLN A 43 19.85 33.49 1.00
CA GLN A 43 20.25 34.02 2.34
C GLN A 43 20.82 35.47 2.36
N PRO A 44 21.49 36.02 3.43
CA PRO A 44 21.66 35.65 4.86
C PRO A 44 21.45 36.79 5.92
N THR A 45 21.30 36.47 7.21
CA THR A 45 22.11 36.98 8.39
C THR A 45 21.42 36.84 9.77
N LYS A 46 22.19 36.27 10.71
CA LYS A 46 22.20 36.34 12.20
C LYS A 46 20.98 36.89 12.99
N ALA A 47 20.38 36.06 13.85
CA ALA A 47 20.52 36.09 15.32
C ALA A 47 19.48 35.20 16.08
N ARG A 48 19.98 34.15 16.75
CA ARG A 48 19.62 33.62 18.09
C ARG A 48 18.12 33.50 18.48
N LYS A 49 17.61 32.27 18.70
CA LYS A 49 17.31 31.66 20.02
C LYS A 49 16.53 30.33 19.86
N ASP A 50 16.92 29.34 20.65
CA ASP A 50 16.51 27.93 20.61
C ASP A 50 15.02 27.68 20.87
N LYS A 51 14.41 26.79 20.08
CA LYS A 51 13.42 25.81 20.58
C LYS A 51 13.26 24.66 19.58
N ALA A 52 13.50 23.45 20.08
CA ALA A 52 13.35 22.19 19.38
C ALA A 52 11.89 21.95 18.99
N ASP A 53 11.65 21.70 17.70
CA ASP A 53 10.55 20.87 17.25
C ASP A 53 11.09 19.98 16.12
N SER A 54 10.95 18.68 16.30
CA SER A 54 11.55 17.65 15.46
C SER A 54 10.62 17.38 14.29
N SER A 55 11.15 17.66 13.10
CA SER A 55 10.62 17.39 11.77
C SER A 55 10.05 15.97 11.56
N SER A 56 9.01 15.89 10.73
CA SER A 56 8.97 14.92 9.64
C SER A 56 8.20 15.52 8.47
N GLU A 57 8.94 16.13 7.53
CA GLU A 57 8.44 16.44 6.20
C GLU A 57 8.49 15.12 5.41
N ASP A 58 7.30 14.61 5.06
CA ASP A 58 7.12 13.40 4.25
C ASP A 58 7.51 13.70 2.81
N ASP A 59 8.78 13.48 2.47
CA ASP A 59 9.27 13.48 1.09
C ASP A 59 9.12 12.05 0.51
N ASP A 60 7.98 11.83 -0.14
CA ASP A 60 7.63 10.61 -0.85
C ASP A 60 8.35 10.57 -2.20
N SER A 61 9.68 10.38 -2.14
CA SER A 61 10.45 9.94 -3.30
C SER A 61 10.35 8.43 -3.35
N SER A 62 9.37 7.92 -4.12
CA SER A 62 9.38 6.56 -4.63
C SER A 62 10.48 6.47 -5.67
N SER A 63 11.71 6.26 -5.22
CA SER A 63 12.77 5.78 -6.10
C SER A 63 12.36 4.37 -6.50
N ASP A 64 11.88 4.23 -7.73
CA ASP A 64 11.79 2.98 -8.48
C ASP A 64 13.14 2.27 -8.33
N GLN A 65 13.24 1.40 -7.33
CA GLN A 65 14.29 0.40 -7.26
C GLN A 65 13.90 -0.56 -8.37
N ASP A 66 14.75 -0.60 -9.40
CA ASP A 66 14.79 -1.66 -10.39
C ASP A 66 15.05 -2.97 -9.64
N ASP A 67 13.98 -3.54 -9.08
CA ASP A 67 13.99 -4.87 -8.49
C ASP A 67 14.23 -5.86 -9.63
N ASP A 68 15.00 -6.91 -9.35
CA ASP A 68 15.20 -8.08 -10.22
C ASP A 68 13.84 -8.77 -10.48
N ASP A 69 13.00 -8.15 -11.32
CA ASP A 69 11.66 -8.59 -11.67
C ASP A 69 11.81 -9.97 -12.35
N ASP A 70 11.43 -11.02 -11.63
CA ASP A 70 11.18 -12.34 -12.18
C ASP A 70 10.21 -12.20 -13.37
N ASP A 71 10.72 -12.14 -14.60
CA ASP A 71 9.89 -11.98 -15.82
C ASP A 71 9.10 -13.26 -16.17
N SER A 72 8.98 -14.19 -15.22
CA SER A 72 8.23 -15.42 -15.41
C SER A 72 6.73 -15.16 -15.49
N THR A 73 6.10 -15.80 -16.48
CA THR A 73 4.64 -15.78 -16.61
C THR A 73 4.02 -16.67 -15.53
N PRO A 74 3.10 -16.14 -14.70
CA PRO A 74 2.41 -16.93 -13.67
C PRO A 74 1.69 -18.16 -14.24
N ALA A 75 1.70 -19.27 -13.50
CA ALA A 75 0.96 -20.47 -13.90
C ALA A 75 -0.57 -20.32 -13.73
N GLU A 76 -1.33 -20.94 -14.66
CA GLU A 76 -2.81 -20.84 -14.68
C GLU A 76 -3.56 -21.96 -13.95
N PHE A 77 -2.86 -23.02 -13.50
CA PHE A 77 -3.41 -24.15 -12.72
C PHE A 77 -4.78 -24.68 -13.21
N PRO A 78 -4.90 -25.22 -14.44
CA PRO A 78 -6.18 -25.53 -15.08
C PRO A 78 -7.03 -26.59 -14.37
N ASN A 79 -6.42 -27.47 -13.58
CA ASN A 79 -7.11 -28.53 -12.82
C ASN A 79 -7.62 -28.06 -11.45
N HIS A 80 -7.52 -26.78 -11.13
CA HIS A 80 -7.95 -26.21 -9.86
C HIS A 80 -9.14 -25.27 -10.06
N SER A 81 -10.31 -25.69 -9.58
CA SER A 81 -11.54 -24.88 -9.55
C SER A 81 -11.86 -24.29 -8.17
N GLU A 82 -10.98 -24.53 -7.20
CA GLU A 82 -11.14 -24.10 -5.81
C GLU A 82 -10.90 -22.60 -5.61
N GLU A 83 -11.07 -22.17 -4.36
CA GLU A 83 -10.79 -20.81 -3.92
C GLU A 83 -9.31 -20.44 -4.07
N CYS A 84 -9.06 -19.21 -4.50
CA CYS A 84 -7.75 -18.62 -4.59
C CYS A 84 -7.51 -17.74 -3.36
N LYS A 85 -6.27 -17.73 -2.89
CA LYS A 85 -5.82 -16.83 -1.82
C LYS A 85 -4.48 -16.25 -2.17
N MET A 86 -4.06 -15.25 -1.40
CA MET A 86 -2.69 -14.77 -1.31
C MET A 86 -2.23 -14.98 0.14
N VAL A 87 -0.96 -15.30 0.34
CA VAL A 87 -0.36 -15.37 1.67
C VAL A 87 0.72 -14.31 1.81
N LEU A 88 0.79 -13.71 2.99
CA LEU A 88 1.74 -12.68 3.36
C LEU A 88 2.57 -13.22 4.51
N VAL A 89 3.78 -13.66 4.23
CA VAL A 89 4.67 -14.30 5.19
C VAL A 89 5.58 -13.25 5.80
N VAL A 90 5.41 -12.98 7.09
CA VAL A 90 6.05 -11.87 7.79
C VAL A 90 7.17 -12.38 8.69
N ARG A 91 8.34 -11.74 8.62
CA ARG A 91 9.43 -11.97 9.56
C ARG A 91 9.15 -11.33 10.92
N THR A 92 8.97 -12.18 11.92
CA THR A 92 8.65 -11.75 13.29
C THR A 92 9.89 -11.49 14.14
N ASP A 93 11.06 -12.00 13.73
CA ASP A 93 12.35 -11.77 14.36
C ASP A 93 12.81 -10.30 14.29
N LEU A 94 12.30 -9.55 13.31
CA LEU A 94 12.63 -8.13 13.11
C LEU A 94 11.96 -7.18 14.11
N GLY A 95 11.04 -7.66 14.95
CA GLY A 95 10.37 -6.81 15.95
C GLY A 95 9.54 -5.67 15.37
N MET A 96 9.02 -5.82 14.13
CA MET A 96 8.22 -4.79 13.46
C MET A 96 6.98 -4.40 14.27
N THR A 97 6.65 -3.10 14.29
CA THR A 97 5.39 -2.64 14.86
C THR A 97 4.21 -3.06 13.99
N LYS A 98 3.00 -3.15 14.57
CA LYS A 98 1.78 -3.54 13.84
C LYS A 98 1.51 -2.66 12.62
N GLY A 99 1.75 -1.35 12.73
CA GLY A 99 1.59 -0.42 11.61
C GLY A 99 2.57 -0.71 10.47
N LYS A 100 3.84 -0.98 10.81
CA LYS A 100 4.86 -1.32 9.82
C LYS A 100 4.57 -2.65 9.12
N ILE A 101 4.15 -3.67 9.88
CA ILE A 101 3.69 -4.94 9.31
C ILE A 101 2.58 -4.71 8.29
N GLY A 102 1.56 -3.91 8.65
CA GLY A 102 0.46 -3.59 7.75
C GLY A 102 0.92 -2.92 6.45
N ALA A 103 1.83 -1.95 6.54
CA ALA A 103 2.41 -1.28 5.38
C ALA A 103 3.18 -2.26 4.47
N GLN A 104 4.07 -3.07 5.04
CA GLN A 104 4.87 -4.04 4.27
C GLN A 104 4.02 -5.14 3.63
N CYS A 105 2.98 -5.60 4.32
CA CYS A 105 1.96 -6.49 3.76
C CYS A 105 1.22 -5.86 2.56
N GLY A 106 0.96 -4.55 2.62
CA GLY A 106 0.40 -3.79 1.50
C GLY A 106 1.33 -3.73 0.30
N HIS A 107 2.62 -3.47 0.52
CA HIS A 107 3.64 -3.49 -0.52
C HIS A 107 3.76 -4.87 -1.18
N ALA A 108 3.83 -5.94 -0.38
CA ALA A 108 3.92 -7.32 -0.89
C ALA A 108 2.71 -7.70 -1.74
N THR A 109 1.51 -7.30 -1.31
CA THR A 109 0.28 -7.50 -2.08
C THR A 109 0.36 -6.80 -3.43
N LEU A 110 0.77 -5.52 -3.43
CA LEU A 110 0.80 -4.71 -4.64
C LEU A 110 1.87 -5.20 -5.63
N ALA A 111 3.03 -5.64 -5.14
CA ALA A 111 4.08 -6.23 -5.96
C ALA A 111 3.56 -7.48 -6.71
N CYS A 112 2.97 -8.42 -5.98
CA CYS A 112 2.37 -9.61 -6.58
C CYS A 112 1.24 -9.27 -7.57
N TYR A 113 0.39 -8.29 -7.24
CA TYR A 113 -0.69 -7.87 -8.13
C TYR A 113 -0.15 -7.26 -9.43
N LYS A 114 0.83 -6.35 -9.34
CA LYS A 114 1.48 -5.73 -10.50
C LYS A 114 2.18 -6.77 -11.37
N HIS A 115 2.80 -7.80 -10.79
CA HIS A 115 3.38 -8.93 -11.53
C HIS A 115 2.35 -9.58 -12.45
N PHE A 116 1.16 -9.91 -11.92
CA PHE A 116 0.09 -10.46 -12.76
C PHE A 116 -0.37 -9.48 -13.83
N LEU A 117 -0.53 -8.19 -13.52
CA LEU A 117 -0.95 -7.21 -14.52
C LEU A 117 0.05 -7.07 -15.68
N ARG A 118 1.35 -7.20 -15.40
CA ARG A 118 2.41 -7.10 -16.40
C ARG A 118 2.53 -8.38 -17.23
N HIS A 119 2.59 -9.54 -16.57
CA HIS A 119 2.98 -10.80 -17.24
C HIS A 119 1.80 -11.71 -17.57
N ALA A 120 0.64 -11.54 -16.94
CA ALA A 120 -0.57 -12.32 -17.21
C ALA A 120 -1.87 -11.50 -17.01
N PRO A 121 -2.09 -10.41 -17.78
CA PRO A 121 -3.22 -9.51 -17.58
C PRO A 121 -4.60 -10.18 -17.72
N ASN A 122 -4.67 -11.29 -18.46
CA ASN A 122 -5.89 -12.09 -18.66
C ASN A 122 -5.96 -13.31 -17.74
N SER A 123 -5.17 -13.36 -16.66
CA SER A 123 -5.10 -14.53 -15.79
C SER A 123 -6.45 -14.87 -15.18
N LYS A 124 -6.87 -16.12 -15.36
CA LYS A 124 -8.12 -16.61 -14.74
C LYS A 124 -7.98 -16.73 -13.24
N ILE A 125 -6.76 -16.96 -12.76
CA ILE A 125 -6.43 -17.02 -11.34
C ILE A 125 -6.62 -15.64 -10.70
N LEU A 126 -6.02 -14.60 -11.29
CA LEU A 126 -6.16 -13.23 -10.78
C LEU A 126 -7.63 -12.82 -10.73
N GLN A 127 -8.35 -12.96 -11.85
CA GLN A 127 -9.77 -12.62 -11.93
C GLN A 127 -10.63 -13.40 -10.93
N ARG A 128 -10.30 -14.67 -10.68
CA ARG A 128 -11.04 -15.48 -9.70
C ARG A 128 -10.80 -14.97 -8.28
N TRP A 129 -9.55 -14.70 -7.92
CA TRP A 129 -9.22 -14.12 -6.62
C TRP A 129 -9.91 -12.76 -6.39
N GLU A 130 -9.93 -11.90 -7.42
CA GLU A 130 -10.64 -10.62 -7.40
C GLU A 130 -12.14 -10.79 -7.13
N ARG A 131 -12.80 -11.72 -7.84
CA ARG A 131 -14.23 -12.00 -7.66
C ARG A 131 -14.58 -12.66 -6.33
N MET A 132 -13.63 -13.37 -5.70
CA MET A 132 -13.85 -14.09 -4.44
C MET A 132 -13.38 -13.30 -3.21
N GLY A 133 -13.34 -11.96 -3.31
CA GLY A 133 -13.05 -11.09 -2.16
C GLY A 133 -11.58 -10.95 -1.82
N GLN A 134 -10.67 -11.37 -2.71
CA GLN A 134 -9.24 -11.08 -2.62
C GLN A 134 -8.60 -11.53 -1.30
N ALA A 135 -8.92 -12.76 -0.87
CA ALA A 135 -8.49 -13.32 0.40
C ALA A 135 -6.96 -13.24 0.58
N LYS A 136 -6.54 -12.71 1.74
CA LYS A 136 -5.14 -12.59 2.16
C LYS A 136 -5.01 -13.22 3.54
N VAL A 137 -3.99 -14.07 3.73
CA VAL A 137 -3.71 -14.71 5.02
C VAL A 137 -2.31 -14.31 5.47
N ALA A 138 -2.20 -13.70 6.65
CA ALA A 138 -0.92 -13.33 7.25
C ALA A 138 -0.34 -14.52 8.03
N LEU A 139 0.89 -14.89 7.70
CA LEU A 139 1.65 -15.99 8.29
C LEU A 139 2.96 -15.45 8.86
N GLN A 140 3.61 -16.23 9.72
CA GLN A 140 4.87 -15.83 10.34
C GLN A 140 6.01 -16.83 10.10
N VAL A 141 7.21 -16.27 9.96
CA VAL A 141 8.51 -16.96 9.98
C VAL A 141 9.45 -16.23 10.95
N LYS A 142 10.58 -16.87 11.27
CA LYS A 142 11.52 -16.36 12.28
C LYS A 142 12.92 -16.04 11.73
N SER A 143 13.12 -16.14 10.43
CA SER A 143 14.42 -15.92 9.81
C SER A 143 14.29 -15.48 8.36
N GLU A 144 15.36 -14.88 7.83
CA GLU A 144 15.47 -14.49 6.42
C GLU A 144 15.60 -15.73 5.53
N GLU A 145 16.38 -16.69 5.97
CA GLU A 145 16.66 -17.93 5.25
C GLU A 145 15.36 -18.74 5.04
N GLU A 146 14.49 -18.80 6.05
CA GLU A 146 13.17 -19.43 5.92
C GLU A 146 12.29 -18.72 4.88
N LEU A 147 12.36 -17.38 4.84
CA LEU A 147 11.61 -16.56 3.89
C LEU A 147 12.10 -16.78 2.45
N GLU A 148 13.41 -16.80 2.23
CA GLU A 148 14.04 -17.07 0.93
C GLU A 148 13.75 -18.51 0.44
N MET A 149 13.82 -19.50 1.33
CA MET A 149 13.47 -20.89 1.00
C MET A 149 12.01 -21.02 0.53
N LEU A 150 11.08 -20.35 1.22
CA LEU A 150 9.66 -20.33 0.82
C LEU A 150 9.46 -19.65 -0.54
N GLN A 151 10.20 -18.57 -0.82
CA GLN A 151 10.16 -17.90 -2.12
C GLN A 151 10.63 -18.86 -3.22
N ALA A 152 11.80 -19.48 -3.06
CA ALA A 152 12.34 -20.42 -4.05
C ALA A 152 11.39 -21.60 -4.29
N GLN A 153 10.80 -22.16 -3.23
CA GLN A 153 9.81 -23.22 -3.35
C GLN A 153 8.56 -22.74 -4.11
N ALA A 154 8.05 -21.54 -3.83
CA ALA A 154 6.90 -20.99 -4.52
C ALA A 154 7.16 -20.77 -6.02
N LEU A 155 8.29 -20.16 -6.37
CA LEU A 155 8.71 -19.95 -7.76
C LEU A 155 8.85 -21.29 -8.50
N SER A 156 9.40 -22.33 -7.86
CA SER A 156 9.52 -23.67 -8.45
C SER A 156 8.18 -24.33 -8.81
N LEU A 157 7.08 -23.90 -8.16
CA LEU A 157 5.72 -24.34 -8.45
C LEU A 157 4.98 -23.43 -9.46
N GLY A 158 5.66 -22.41 -9.99
CA GLY A 158 5.08 -21.41 -10.89
C GLY A 158 4.16 -20.40 -10.19
N LEU A 159 4.31 -20.24 -8.87
CA LEU A 159 3.61 -19.21 -8.10
C LEU A 159 4.37 -17.88 -8.20
N VAL A 160 3.63 -16.78 -8.26
CA VAL A 160 4.19 -15.45 -8.05
C VAL A 160 4.64 -15.32 -6.59
N ALA A 161 5.89 -14.89 -6.37
CA ALA A 161 6.48 -14.78 -5.05
C ALA A 161 7.44 -13.57 -4.97
N HIS A 162 7.03 -12.52 -4.24
CA HIS A 162 7.77 -11.25 -4.15
C HIS A 162 8.20 -10.94 -2.71
N VAL A 163 9.49 -10.68 -2.51
CA VAL A 163 10.06 -10.27 -1.22
C VAL A 163 10.15 -8.75 -1.15
N ILE A 164 9.65 -8.18 -0.07
CA ILE A 164 9.73 -6.75 0.21
C ILE A 164 10.89 -6.46 1.14
N HIS A 165 11.77 -5.57 0.70
CA HIS A 165 12.91 -5.09 1.48
C HIS A 165 12.59 -3.76 2.13
N ASP A 166 13.00 -3.57 3.39
CA ASP A 166 12.84 -2.28 4.06
C ASP A 166 13.84 -1.27 3.51
N ALA A 167 13.36 -0.13 3.03
CA ALA A 167 14.19 0.96 2.48
C ALA A 167 15.05 1.68 3.55
N GLY A 168 15.21 1.13 4.75
CA GLY A 168 16.11 1.66 5.78
C GLY A 168 15.62 2.93 6.48
N ARG A 169 14.35 3.31 6.35
CA ARG A 169 13.77 4.48 7.03
C ARG A 169 13.30 4.19 8.47
N THR A 170 13.69 3.05 9.04
CA THR A 170 13.24 2.59 10.38
C THR A 170 14.37 1.91 11.17
N GLN A 171 14.05 1.39 12.36
CA GLN A 171 14.98 0.74 13.31
C GLN A 171 15.53 -0.62 12.85
N ILE A 172 15.13 -1.12 11.67
CA ILE A 172 15.62 -2.37 11.07
C ILE A 172 16.76 -2.06 10.12
N ALA A 173 17.75 -2.95 10.00
CA ALA A 173 18.86 -2.77 9.08
C ALA A 173 18.34 -2.53 7.65
N SER A 174 18.85 -1.49 7.00
CA SER A 174 18.49 -1.15 5.62
C SER A 174 18.67 -2.36 4.70
N GLY A 175 17.70 -2.62 3.83
CA GLY A 175 17.73 -3.74 2.90
C GLY A 175 17.32 -5.10 3.50
N SER A 176 16.86 -5.16 4.76
CA SER A 176 16.37 -6.43 5.32
C SER A 176 15.11 -6.90 4.58
N ALA A 177 15.05 -8.16 4.16
CA ALA A 177 13.82 -8.79 3.69
C ALA A 177 12.80 -8.81 4.85
N THR A 178 11.59 -8.31 4.63
CA THR A 178 10.57 -8.12 5.68
C THR A 178 9.36 -9.03 5.51
N VAL A 179 8.76 -9.02 4.31
CA VAL A 179 7.52 -9.73 4.01
C VAL A 179 7.63 -10.36 2.64
N LEU A 180 7.26 -11.64 2.53
CA LEU A 180 7.10 -12.35 1.27
C LEU A 180 5.61 -12.44 0.93
N GLY A 181 5.21 -11.91 -0.22
CA GLY A 181 3.90 -12.15 -0.82
C GLY A 181 3.95 -13.36 -1.72
N ILE A 182 2.98 -14.28 -1.61
CA ILE A 182 2.83 -15.43 -2.53
C ILE A 182 1.41 -15.50 -3.07
N GLY A 183 1.29 -15.59 -4.40
CA GLY A 183 0.03 -15.70 -5.13
C GLY A 183 -0.44 -14.36 -5.75
N PRO A 184 -1.73 -14.21 -6.07
CA PRO A 184 -2.80 -15.15 -5.77
C PRO A 184 -2.69 -16.47 -6.56
N ALA A 185 -3.12 -17.56 -5.94
CA ALA A 185 -3.15 -18.89 -6.56
C ALA A 185 -4.16 -19.81 -5.84
N PRO A 186 -4.53 -20.98 -6.40
CA PRO A 186 -5.42 -21.92 -5.74
C PRO A 186 -4.91 -22.31 -4.35
N LYS A 187 -5.83 -22.43 -3.39
CA LYS A 187 -5.50 -22.68 -1.99
C LYS A 187 -4.61 -23.91 -1.81
N SER A 188 -4.94 -25.03 -2.45
CA SER A 188 -4.15 -26.28 -2.31
C SER A 188 -2.71 -26.14 -2.82
N VAL A 189 -2.46 -25.30 -3.83
CA VAL A 189 -1.10 -25.05 -4.35
C VAL A 189 -0.29 -24.20 -3.38
N ILE A 190 -0.89 -23.13 -2.84
CA ILE A 190 -0.24 -22.29 -1.83
C ILE A 190 0.06 -23.07 -0.55
N ASP A 191 -0.82 -23.99 -0.15
CA ASP A 191 -0.66 -24.80 1.05
C ASP A 191 0.49 -25.82 0.95
N GLN A 192 0.93 -26.20 -0.26
CA GLN A 192 2.14 -27.02 -0.44
C GLN A 192 3.40 -26.30 0.05
N VAL A 193 3.40 -24.95 -0.02
CA VAL A 193 4.51 -24.11 0.45
C VAL A 193 4.29 -23.67 1.90
N THR A 194 3.08 -23.22 2.22
CA THR A 194 2.85 -22.44 3.46
C THR A 194 1.93 -23.11 4.48
N GLY A 195 1.40 -24.30 4.20
CA GLY A 195 0.40 -24.96 5.05
C GLY A 195 0.89 -25.35 6.45
N HIS A 196 2.21 -25.40 6.65
CA HIS A 196 2.83 -25.71 7.94
C HIS A 196 3.13 -24.46 8.80
N LEU A 197 3.00 -23.26 8.21
CA LEU A 197 3.30 -22.01 8.89
C LEU A 197 2.18 -21.62 9.86
N LYS A 198 2.57 -20.86 10.89
CA LYS A 198 1.60 -20.32 11.87
C LYS A 198 1.03 -19.01 11.36
N LEU A 199 -0.20 -18.70 11.79
CA LEU A 199 -0.78 -17.36 11.64
C LEU A 199 0.08 -16.34 12.40
N LEU A 200 0.18 -15.12 11.85
CA LEU A 200 0.91 -13.99 12.42
C LEU A 200 0.29 -13.47 13.73
#